data_AF-A0AAV6FRS2-F1
#
_entry.id   AF-A0AAV6FRS2-F1
#
_cell.length_a   1.000
_cell.length_b   1.000
_cell.length_c   1.000
_cell.angle_alpha   90.00
_cell.angle_beta   90.00
_cell.angle_gamma   90.00
#
_symmetry.space_group_name_H-M   'P 1'
#
loop_
_entity.id
_entity.type
_entity.pdbx_description
1 polymer ?
#
loop_
_entity_poly.entity_id
_entity_poly.type
_entity_poly.pdbx_seq_one_letter_code
_entity_poly.pdbx_strand_id
1 'polypeptide(L)'
;MASPNGGDDFESSLLSFEKLDRASPDLWPEQLPGVAEFAASFKNPITNSPPKWMAELESEDIEMLKELGSLTTANLMEKVKGLQNLAYQLGLEECK
;
A
#
# COMPACT_ATOMS: atom_id res chain seq x y z
N MET A 1 -28.49 -8.68 -50.19
CA MET A 1 -28.78 -8.57 -48.73
C MET A 1 -27.46 -8.23 -48.07
N ALA A 2 -27.37 -7.07 -47.43
CA ALA A 2 -26.12 -6.56 -46.84
C ALA A 2 -25.80 -7.34 -45.56
N SER A 3 -24.59 -7.89 -45.47
CA SER A 3 -24.04 -8.44 -44.23
C SER A 3 -23.80 -7.30 -43.23
N PRO A 4 -24.12 -7.46 -41.93
CA PRO A 4 -23.87 -6.42 -40.95
C PRO A 4 -22.37 -6.39 -40.67
N ASN A 5 -21.71 -5.32 -41.07
CA ASN A 5 -20.29 -5.04 -40.77
C ASN A 5 -20.11 -4.59 -39.31
N GLY A 6 -20.75 -5.27 -38.35
CA GLY A 6 -20.87 -4.85 -36.95
C GLY A 6 -19.79 -5.39 -36.00
N GLY A 7 -18.72 -5.97 -36.54
CA GLY A 7 -17.60 -6.48 -35.73
C GLY A 7 -16.67 -5.37 -35.24
N ASP A 8 -16.36 -4.40 -36.11
CA ASP A 8 -15.43 -3.30 -35.81
C ASP A 8 -16.00 -2.31 -34.78
N ASP A 9 -17.32 -2.09 -34.78
CA ASP A 9 -18.03 -1.23 -33.81
C ASP A 9 -18.02 -1.80 -32.39
N PHE A 10 -18.02 -3.14 -32.23
CA PHE A 10 -17.99 -3.77 -30.91
C PHE A 10 -16.60 -3.72 -30.29
N GLU A 11 -15.55 -4.07 -31.06
CA GLU A 11 -14.17 -3.99 -30.55
C GLU A 11 -13.76 -2.54 -30.25
N SER A 12 -14.17 -1.59 -31.08
CA SER A 12 -13.93 -0.17 -30.81
C SER A 12 -14.70 0.34 -29.58
N SER A 13 -15.90 -0.20 -29.30
CA SER A 13 -16.64 0.10 -28.08
C SER A 13 -16.00 -0.48 -26.81
N LEU A 14 -15.11 -1.48 -26.93
CA LEU A 14 -14.35 -2.05 -25.81
C LEU A 14 -13.05 -1.28 -25.53
N LEU A 15 -12.62 -0.40 -26.43
CA LEU A 15 -11.44 0.44 -26.23
C LEU A 15 -11.81 1.64 -25.33
N SER A 16 -11.28 1.67 -24.10
CA SER A 16 -11.38 2.84 -23.23
C SER A 16 -10.23 3.82 -23.53
N PHE A 17 -10.58 5.03 -23.98
CA PHE A 17 -9.60 6.13 -24.18
C PHE A 17 -9.37 6.93 -22.88
N GLU A 18 -9.37 6.24 -21.74
CA GLU A 18 -9.19 6.89 -20.45
C GLU A 18 -7.77 7.45 -20.33
N LYS A 19 -7.65 8.76 -20.09
CA LYS A 19 -6.37 9.37 -19.73
C LYS A 19 -6.01 8.94 -18.31
N LEU A 20 -4.97 8.11 -18.19
CA LEU A 20 -4.35 7.74 -16.91
C LEU A 20 -3.47 8.86 -16.32
N ASP A 21 -3.73 10.13 -16.64
CA ASP A 21 -3.11 11.31 -16.02
C ASP A 21 -3.61 11.52 -14.57
N ARG A 22 -4.00 10.42 -13.90
CA ARG A 22 -4.26 10.35 -12.48
C ARG A 22 -2.91 10.27 -11.79
N ALA A 23 -2.25 11.42 -11.66
CA ALA A 23 -1.29 11.55 -10.57
C ALA A 23 -2.03 11.12 -9.29
N SER A 24 -1.47 10.18 -8.55
CA SER A 24 -2.06 9.75 -7.28
C SER A 24 -2.39 11.00 -6.48
N PRO A 25 -3.63 11.13 -5.96
CA PRO A 25 -3.96 12.27 -5.12
C PRO A 25 -2.94 12.37 -3.98
N ASP A 26 -2.64 13.60 -3.54
CA ASP A 26 -1.74 13.82 -2.42
C ASP A 26 -2.26 13.01 -1.22
N LEU A 27 -1.55 11.93 -0.87
CA LEU A 27 -1.95 11.03 0.22
C LEU A 27 -2.05 11.79 1.55
N TRP A 28 -1.25 12.85 1.69
CA TRP A 28 -1.17 13.68 2.88
C TRP A 28 -1.16 15.16 2.44
N PRO A 29 -2.29 15.87 2.54
CA PRO A 29 -2.35 17.29 2.16
C PRO A 29 -1.51 18.19 3.09
N GLU A 30 -1.18 17.74 4.30
CA GLU A 30 -0.22 18.42 5.18
C GLU A 30 1.22 17.99 4.89
N GLN A 31 2.13 18.96 4.81
CA GLN A 31 3.57 18.69 4.69
C GLN A 31 4.13 18.18 6.02
N LEU A 32 3.98 16.88 6.25
CA LEU A 32 4.69 16.18 7.31
C LEU A 32 6.17 16.06 6.92
N PRO A 33 7.11 16.51 7.78
CA PRO A 33 8.54 16.33 7.54
C PRO A 33 8.88 14.87 7.22
N GLY A 34 9.65 14.64 6.16
CA GLY A 34 10.07 13.29 5.72
C GLY A 34 9.08 12.54 4.82
N VAL A 35 7.77 12.89 4.81
CA VAL A 35 6.77 12.20 3.97
C VAL A 35 6.95 12.52 2.48
N ALA A 36 7.28 13.77 2.15
CA ALA A 36 7.53 14.19 0.78
C ALA A 36 8.81 13.53 0.19
N GLU A 37 9.86 13.40 1.00
CA GLU A 37 11.08 12.69 0.62
C GLU A 37 10.82 11.19 0.43
N PHE A 38 10.07 10.57 1.35
CA PHE A 38 9.65 9.19 1.24
C PHE A 38 8.88 8.93 -0.05
N ALA A 39 7.83 9.71 -0.35
CA ALA A 39 7.05 9.56 -1.58
C ALA A 39 7.89 9.75 -2.84
N ALA A 40 8.86 10.67 -2.83
CA ALA A 40 9.76 10.88 -3.95
C ALA A 40 10.72 9.70 -4.19
N SER A 41 11.09 8.94 -3.15
CA SER A 41 11.93 7.75 -3.26
C SER A 41 11.23 6.57 -3.96
N PHE A 42 9.89 6.54 -4.05
CA PHE A 42 9.14 5.47 -4.72
C PHE A 42 8.75 5.79 -6.17
N LYS A 43 9.36 6.82 -6.79
CA LYS A 43 9.09 7.22 -8.19
C LYS A 43 9.36 6.12 -9.23
N ASN A 44 10.03 5.03 -8.86
CA ASN A 44 10.10 3.80 -9.66
C ASN A 44 9.28 2.68 -8.98
N PRO A 45 8.03 2.45 -9.40
CA PRO A 45 7.15 1.45 -8.79
C PRO A 45 7.51 -0.01 -9.11
N ILE A 46 8.55 -0.25 -9.93
CA ILE A 46 8.94 -1.59 -10.39
C ILE A 46 10.35 -1.91 -9.87
N THR A 47 10.47 -2.20 -8.59
CA THR A 47 11.57 -3.04 -8.12
C THR A 47 11.04 -4.47 -8.14
N ASN A 48 11.49 -5.31 -9.07
CA ASN A 48 11.13 -6.74 -9.08
C ASN A 48 11.69 -7.52 -7.87
N SER A 49 12.51 -6.88 -7.03
CA SER A 49 12.91 -7.41 -5.74
C SER A 49 11.79 -7.25 -4.73
N PRO A 50 11.47 -8.29 -3.94
CA PRO A 50 10.64 -8.13 -2.76
C PRO A 50 11.15 -6.95 -1.92
N PRO A 51 10.26 -6.13 -1.35
CA PRO A 51 10.63 -5.08 -0.41
C PRO A 51 11.58 -5.62 0.66
N LYS A 52 12.47 -4.78 1.20
CA LYS A 52 13.42 -5.21 2.25
C LYS A 52 12.75 -5.83 3.48
N TRP A 53 11.54 -5.40 3.85
CA TRP A 53 10.75 -6.01 4.94
C TRP A 53 10.23 -7.41 4.60
N MET A 54 10.24 -7.76 3.31
CA MET A 54 9.86 -9.06 2.76
C MET A 54 11.10 -9.91 2.43
N ALA A 55 12.30 -9.33 2.51
CA ALA A 55 13.55 -10.04 2.37
C ALA A 55 13.97 -10.58 3.74
N GLU A 56 14.19 -11.89 3.82
CA GLU A 56 14.76 -12.57 5.00
C GLU A 56 13.91 -12.44 6.29
N LEU A 57 12.68 -12.97 6.26
CA LEU A 57 11.93 -13.20 7.50
C LEU A 57 12.66 -14.25 8.35
N GLU A 58 13.03 -13.87 9.56
CA GLU A 58 13.60 -14.78 10.53
C GLU A 58 12.53 -15.74 11.09
N SER A 59 12.95 -16.84 11.71
CA SER A 59 12.01 -17.77 12.35
C SER A 59 11.12 -17.07 13.38
N GLU A 60 11.68 -16.09 14.10
CA GLU A 60 10.96 -15.28 15.09
C GLU A 60 9.88 -14.40 14.44
N ASP A 61 10.14 -13.81 13.28
CA ASP A 61 9.16 -13.02 12.54
C ASP A 61 7.95 -13.88 12.11
N ILE A 62 8.23 -15.11 11.67
CA ILE A 62 7.21 -16.07 11.25
C ILE A 62 6.37 -16.51 12.46
N GLU A 63 6.99 -16.71 13.63
CA GLU A 63 6.30 -17.04 14.87
C GLU A 63 5.42 -15.89 15.34
N MET A 64 5.92 -14.65 15.31
CA MET A 64 5.13 -13.47 15.64
C MET A 64 3.93 -13.29 14.69
N LEU A 65 4.10 -13.52 13.38
CA LEU A 65 3.01 -13.47 12.42
C LEU A 65 1.93 -14.52 12.72
N LYS A 66 2.34 -15.74 13.07
CA LYS A 66 1.41 -16.82 13.46
C LYS A 66 0.68 -16.48 14.75
N GLU A 67 1.37 -15.94 15.75
CA GLU A 67 0.77 -15.50 17.00
C GLU A 67 -0.33 -14.47 16.72
N LEU A 68 -0.03 -13.42 15.95
CA LEU A 68 -0.99 -12.39 15.58
C LEU A 68 -2.17 -12.95 14.79
N GLY A 69 -1.93 -13.88 13.85
CA GLY A 69 -2.97 -14.54 13.06
C GLY A 69 -3.87 -15.49 13.84
N SER A 70 -3.43 -15.96 15.02
CA SER A 70 -4.21 -16.84 15.90
C SER A 70 -5.20 -16.08 16.80
N LEU A 71 -5.09 -14.75 16.87
CA LEU A 71 -5.92 -13.91 17.73
C LEU A 71 -7.34 -13.77 17.16
N THR A 72 -8.30 -13.58 18.07
CA THR A 72 -9.62 -13.06 17.68
C THR A 72 -9.47 -11.63 17.16
N THR A 73 -10.41 -11.18 16.33
CA THR A 73 -10.43 -9.79 15.83
C THR A 73 -10.39 -8.77 16.97
N ALA A 74 -11.09 -9.01 18.08
CA ALA A 74 -11.08 -8.11 19.23
C ALA A 74 -9.67 -8.00 19.86
N ASN A 75 -9.01 -9.14 20.11
CA ASN A 75 -7.68 -9.16 20.70
C ASN A 75 -6.63 -8.57 19.76
N LEU A 76 -6.76 -8.79 18.45
CA LEU A 76 -5.90 -8.19 17.45
C LEU A 76 -6.01 -6.66 17.49
N MET A 77 -7.24 -6.12 17.55
CA MET A 77 -7.47 -4.67 17.65
C MET A 77 -6.91 -4.07 18.94
N GLU A 78 -6.98 -4.80 20.05
CA GLU A 78 -6.37 -4.38 21.31
C GLU A 78 -4.84 -4.32 21.19
N LYS A 79 -4.20 -5.34 20.61
CA LYS A 79 -2.75 -5.34 20.34
C LYS A 79 -2.34 -4.17 19.42
N VAL A 80 -3.11 -3.92 18.37
CA VAL A 80 -2.88 -2.78 17.46
C VAL A 80 -2.91 -1.45 18.21
N LYS A 81 -3.90 -1.25 19.09
CA LYS A 81 -3.97 -0.05 19.92
C LYS A 81 -2.78 0.08 20.88
N GLY A 82 -2.33 -1.03 21.45
CA GLY A 82 -1.12 -1.09 22.27
C GLY A 82 0.13 -0.62 21.51
N LEU A 83 0.34 -1.15 20.29
CA LEU A 83 1.46 -0.76 19.44
C LEU A 83 1.41 0.73 19.03
N GLN A 84 0.22 1.25 18.74
CA GLN A 84 0.03 2.69 18.45
C GLN A 84 0.42 3.57 19.64
N ASN A 85 0.03 3.18 20.85
CA ASN A 85 0.40 3.89 22.07
C ASN A 85 1.92 3.85 22.30
N LEU A 86 2.54 2.68 22.10
CA LEU A 86 3.99 2.52 22.23
C LEU A 86 4.73 3.40 21.21
N ALA A 87 4.33 3.37 19.94
CA ALA A 87 4.92 4.21 18.89
C ALA A 87 4.81 5.70 19.24
N TYR A 88 3.68 6.14 19.79
CA TYR A 88 3.51 7.50 20.26
C TYR A 88 4.48 7.86 21.40
N GLN A 89 4.62 6.98 22.40
CA GLN A 89 5.56 7.20 23.51
C GLN A 89 7.02 7.28 23.01
N LEU A 90 7.42 6.37 22.14
CA LEU A 90 8.75 6.40 21.52
C LEU A 90 8.98 7.70 20.76
N GLY A 91 8.01 8.16 19.98
CA GLY A 91 8.11 9.44 19.28
C GLY A 91 8.28 10.63 20.23
N LEU A 92 7.62 10.62 21.39
CA LEU A 92 7.85 11.65 22.42
C LEU A 92 9.25 11.57 23.05
N GLU A 93 9.75 10.35 23.30
CA GLU A 93 11.08 10.11 23.85
C GLU A 93 12.20 10.52 22.87
N GLU A 94 12.03 10.22 21.59
CA GLU A 94 12.97 10.60 20.52
C GLU A 94 13.03 12.11 20.29
N CYS A 95 11.94 12.84 20.60
CA CYS A 95 11.88 14.30 20.49
C CYS A 95 12.55 15.05 21.66
N LYS A 96 13.06 14.33 22.67
CA LYS A 96 13.65 14.88 23.89
C LYS A 96 15.17 14.97 23.80
#